data_AF-A0A7S2DN32-F1
#
_entry.id   AF-A0A7S2DN32-F1
#
_cell.length_a   1.000
_cell.length_b   1.000
_cell.length_c   1.000
_cell.angle_alpha   90.00
_cell.angle_beta   90.00
_cell.angle_gamma   90.00
#
_symmetry.space_group_name_H-M   'P 1'
#
loop_
_entity.id
_entity.type
_entity.pdbx_description
1 polymer ?
#
loop_
_entity_poly.entity_id
_entity_poly.type
_entity_poly.pdbx_seq_one_letter_code
_entity_poly.pdbx_strand_id
1 'polypeptide(L)'
;DNYEFPLFTKAGDRHQILFNATSRRGADGRITGVIGVGQDITKLRAITAEQERIADDLSRLIETANAPIFGVDTKGLLTEWNRKAEEISGFTKQETTGRPLVQDFIHGREHQQ
;
A
#
# COMPACT_ATOMS: atom_id res chain seq x y z
N ASP A 1 16.51 13.55 -14.31
CA ASP A 1 15.09 13.40 -13.94
C ASP A 1 14.50 12.15 -14.56
N ASN A 2 13.68 11.44 -13.80
CA ASN A 2 12.97 10.24 -14.25
C ASN A 2 11.56 10.65 -14.68
N TYR A 3 11.15 10.23 -15.87
CA TYR A 3 9.86 10.51 -16.45
C TYR A 3 9.16 9.21 -16.81
N GLU A 4 7.86 9.13 -16.53
CA GLU A 4 7.04 7.99 -16.93
C GLU A 4 6.05 8.41 -17.99
N PHE A 5 6.00 7.66 -19.10
CA PHE A 5 5.05 7.93 -20.16
C PHE A 5 4.75 6.66 -20.99
N PRO A 6 3.59 6.62 -21.65
CA PRO A 6 3.26 5.53 -22.55
C PRO A 6 4.03 5.66 -23.87
N LEU A 7 4.52 4.54 -24.39
CA LEU A 7 5.12 4.41 -25.71
C LEU A 7 4.43 3.25 -26.45
N PHE A 8 4.28 3.39 -27.76
CA PHE A 8 3.68 2.36 -28.61
C PHE A 8 4.76 1.65 -29.43
N THR A 9 4.78 0.32 -29.41
CA THR A 9 5.68 -0.45 -30.27
C THR A 9 5.29 -0.28 -31.74
N LYS A 10 6.16 -0.72 -32.66
CA LYS A 10 5.82 -0.80 -34.09
C LYS A 10 4.57 -1.65 -34.35
N ALA A 11 4.30 -2.64 -33.49
CA ALA A 11 3.11 -3.50 -33.58
C ALA A 11 1.84 -2.84 -33.00
N GLY A 12 1.98 -1.68 -32.34
CA GLY A 12 0.87 -0.94 -31.73
C GLY A 12 0.65 -1.22 -30.24
N ASP A 13 1.46 -2.10 -29.63
CA ASP A 13 1.34 -2.42 -28.21
C ASP A 13 1.76 -1.22 -27.34
N ARG A 14 0.94 -0.92 -26.33
CA ARG A 14 1.23 0.17 -25.37
C ARG A 14 2.09 -0.34 -24.23
N HIS A 15 3.24 0.29 -24.02
CA HIS A 15 4.13 0.05 -22.89
C HIS A 15 4.28 1.32 -22.05
N GLN A 16 4.33 1.18 -20.74
CA GLN A 16 4.75 2.23 -19.82
C GLN A 16 6.27 2.23 -19.73
N ILE A 17 6.89 3.35 -20.08
CA ILE A 17 8.34 3.51 -20.08
C ILE A 17 8.74 4.44 -18.95
N LEU A 18 9.64 3.97 -18.09
CA LEU A 18 10.44 4.81 -17.19
C LEU A 18 11.66 5.27 -17.97
N PHE A 19 11.77 6.57 -18.19
CA PHE A 19 12.80 7.18 -19.01
C PHE A 19 13.63 8.17 -18.21
N ASN A 20 14.95 8.07 -18.34
CA ASN A 20 15.89 9.07 -17.86
C ASN A 20 16.82 9.44 -19.00
N ALA A 21 17.18 10.72 -19.10
CA ALA A 21 18.16 11.20 -20.06
C ALA A 21 19.20 12.10 -19.41
N THR A 22 20.45 11.95 -19.83
CA THR A 22 21.57 12.79 -19.42
C THR A 22 22.38 13.28 -20.62
N SER A 23 22.88 14.51 -20.53
CA SER A 23 23.72 15.10 -21.58
C SER A 23 25.09 14.43 -21.62
N ARG A 24 25.54 13.99 -22.79
CA ARG A 24 26.92 13.57 -23.02
C ARG A 24 27.76 14.77 -23.43
N ARG A 25 28.91 14.95 -22.78
CA ARG A 25 29.84 16.05 -23.05
C ARG A 25 31.15 15.54 -23.65
N GLY A 26 31.68 16.27 -24.62
CA GLY A 26 33.01 16.03 -25.17
C GLY A 26 34.11 16.49 -24.22
N ALA A 27 35.37 16.20 -24.57
CA ALA A 27 36.53 16.63 -23.79
C ALA A 27 36.67 18.16 -23.68
N ASP A 28 36.03 18.90 -24.58
CA ASP A 28 35.94 20.37 -24.58
C ASP A 28 34.79 20.93 -23.72
N GLY A 29 34.07 20.07 -22.99
CA GLY A 29 32.92 20.43 -22.16
C GLY A 29 31.62 20.74 -22.92
N ARG A 30 31.65 20.73 -24.26
CA ARG A 30 30.46 20.97 -25.10
C ARG A 30 29.56 19.75 -25.11
N ILE A 31 28.24 19.99 -25.19
CA ILE A 31 27.26 18.90 -25.32
C ILE A 31 27.41 18.28 -26.71
N THR A 32 27.74 17.00 -26.76
CA THR A 32 27.92 16.22 -27.99
C THR A 32 26.76 15.28 -28.26
N GLY A 33 25.82 15.15 -27.32
CA GLY A 33 24.60 14.38 -27.48
C GLY A 33 23.87 14.13 -26.17
N VAL A 34 22.94 13.18 -26.21
CA VAL A 34 22.14 12.75 -25.06
C VAL A 34 22.20 11.22 -24.98
N ILE A 35 22.32 10.69 -23.78
CA ILE A 35 22.11 9.27 -23.49
C ILE A 35 20.77 9.16 -22.76
N GLY A 36 19.84 8.43 -23.37
CA GLY A 36 18.56 8.08 -22.76
C GLY A 36 18.53 6.60 -22.38
N VAL A 37 18.00 6.28 -21.20
CA VAL A 37 17.70 4.92 -20.77
C VAL A 37 16.20 4.83 -20.58
N GLY A 38 15.55 3.93 -21.33
CA GLY A 38 14.15 3.60 -21.20
C GLY A 38 13.98 2.18 -20.67
N GLN A 39 13.27 2.02 -19.57
CA GLN A 39 12.89 0.73 -19.01
C GLN A 39 11.38 0.52 -19.19
N ASP A 40 11.00 -0.59 -19.78
CA ASP A 40 9.59 -1.01 -19.80
C ASP A 40 9.17 -1.45 -18.39
N ILE A 41 8.25 -0.69 -17.80
CA ILE A 41 7.69 -0.91 -16.47
C ILE A 41 6.22 -1.35 -16.55
N THR A 42 5.71 -1.71 -17.72
CA THR A 42 4.29 -2.10 -17.91
C THR A 42 3.88 -3.23 -16.98
N LYS A 43 4.68 -4.30 -16.94
CA LYS A 43 4.42 -5.46 -16.07
C LYS A 43 4.52 -5.09 -14.60
N LEU A 44 5.50 -4.26 -14.24
CA LEU A 44 5.68 -3.81 -12.86
C LEU A 44 4.46 -2.99 -12.40
N ARG A 45 4.04 -2.00 -13.20
CA ARG A 45 2.85 -1.18 -12.93
C ARG A 45 1.58 -2.02 -12.82
N ALA A 46 1.40 -3.02 -13.68
CA ALA A 46 0.25 -3.92 -13.61
C ALA A 46 0.22 -4.74 -12.32
N ILE A 47 1.37 -5.29 -11.89
CA ILE A 47 1.48 -6.05 -10.64
C ILE A 47 1.20 -5.15 -9.44
N THR A 48 1.81 -3.96 -9.39
CA THR A 48 1.59 -3.01 -8.28
C THR A 48 0.15 -2.56 -8.21
N ALA A 49 -0.47 -2.21 -9.34
CA ALA A 49 -1.88 -1.81 -9.38
C ALA A 49 -2.82 -2.94 -8.91
N GLU A 50 -2.54 -4.19 -9.29
CA GLU A 50 -3.34 -5.33 -8.83
C GLU A 50 -3.15 -5.59 -7.33
N GLN A 51 -1.94 -5.46 -6.81
CA GLN A 51 -1.68 -5.58 -5.37
C GLN A 51 -2.42 -4.49 -4.57
N GLU A 52 -2.38 -3.24 -5.03
CA GLU A 52 -3.10 -2.13 -4.42
C GLU A 52 -4.61 -2.37 -4.45
N ARG A 53 -5.15 -2.86 -5.57
CA ARG A 53 -6.56 -3.19 -5.74
C ARG A 53 -7.00 -4.28 -4.77
N ILE A 54 -6.23 -5.37 -4.67
CA ILE A 54 -6.52 -6.47 -3.74
C ILE A 54 -6.46 -5.98 -2.29
N ALA A 55 -5.48 -5.14 -1.94
CA ALA A 55 -5.36 -4.60 -0.59
C ALA A 55 -6.55 -3.69 -0.22
N ASP A 56 -7.00 -2.82 -1.14
CA ASP A 56 -8.19 -1.98 -0.95
C ASP A 56 -9.46 -2.83 -0.80
N ASP A 57 -9.63 -3.84 -1.66
CA ASP A 57 -10.77 -4.76 -1.58
C ASP A 57 -10.82 -5.49 -0.22
N LEU A 58 -9.70 -6.04 0.24
CA LEU A 58 -9.61 -6.71 1.54
C LEU A 58 -9.87 -5.76 2.70
N SER A 59 -9.30 -4.56 2.65
CA SER A 59 -9.54 -3.51 3.66
C SER A 59 -11.02 -3.17 3.74
N ARG A 60 -11.68 -2.94 2.60
CA ARG A 60 -13.13 -2.67 2.55
C ARG A 60 -13.97 -3.83 3.05
N LEU A 61 -13.60 -5.07 2.74
CA LEU A 61 -14.30 -6.25 3.24
C LEU A 61 -14.23 -6.34 4.77
N ILE A 62 -13.07 -6.08 5.36
CA ILE A 62 -12.90 -6.03 6.81
C ILE A 62 -13.72 -4.89 7.41
N GLU A 63 -13.60 -3.68 6.86
CA GLU A 63 -14.27 -2.48 7.38
C GLU A 63 -15.80 -2.53 7.28
N THR A 64 -16.34 -3.23 6.28
CA THR A 64 -17.80 -3.33 6.05
C THR A 64 -18.42 -4.63 6.56
N ALA A 65 -17.62 -5.54 7.13
CA ALA A 65 -18.12 -6.79 7.68
C ALA A 65 -19.14 -6.55 8.80
N ASN A 66 -20.25 -7.29 8.78
CA ASN A 66 -21.27 -7.23 9.83
C ASN A 66 -20.89 -8.03 11.10
N ALA A 67 -19.60 -8.33 11.27
CA ALA A 67 -19.05 -8.98 12.44
C ALA A 67 -17.85 -8.16 12.95
N PRO A 68 -17.64 -8.04 14.26
CA PRO A 68 -16.43 -7.45 14.82
C PRO A 68 -15.20 -8.22 14.34
N ILE A 69 -14.25 -7.50 13.76
CA ILE A 69 -12.95 -8.04 13.33
C ILE A 69 -11.87 -7.18 13.97
N PHE A 70 -10.93 -7.85 14.62
CA PHE A 70 -9.73 -7.23 15.16
C PHE A 70 -8.53 -8.15 14.98
N GLY A 71 -7.37 -7.53 14.80
CA GLY A 71 -6.09 -8.21 14.62
C GLY A 71 -5.15 -7.88 15.77
N VAL A 72 -4.29 -8.83 16.14
CA VAL A 72 -3.22 -8.63 17.11
C VAL A 72 -1.89 -9.07 16.53
N ASP A 73 -0.81 -8.38 16.89
CA ASP A 73 0.55 -8.80 16.55
C ASP A 73 1.08 -9.90 17.48
N THR A 74 2.33 -10.32 17.26
CA THR A 74 3.02 -11.34 18.10
C THR A 74 3.21 -10.93 19.57
N LYS A 75 3.04 -9.64 19.89
CA LYS A 75 3.12 -9.10 21.26
C LYS A 75 1.73 -8.89 21.87
N GLY A 76 0.66 -9.23 21.16
CA GLY A 76 -0.72 -9.05 21.59
C GLY A 76 -1.23 -7.61 21.47
N LEU A 77 -0.52 -6.74 20.73
CA LEU A 77 -0.93 -5.37 20.48
C LEU A 77 -1.91 -5.34 19.32
N LEU A 78 -2.98 -4.57 19.46
CA LEU A 78 -4.02 -4.42 18.44
C LEU A 78 -3.45 -3.76 17.18
N THR A 79 -3.66 -4.38 16.03
CA THR A 79 -3.24 -3.88 14.71
C THR A 79 -4.42 -3.55 13.81
N GLU A 80 -5.59 -4.10 14.09
CA GLU A 80 -6.78 -3.93 13.27
C GLU A 80 -8.02 -3.85 14.16
N TRP A 81 -8.97 -3.01 13.77
CA TRP A 81 -10.21 -2.76 14.50
C TRP A 81 -11.26 -2.21 13.53
N ASN A 82 -12.14 -3.07 13.03
CA ASN A 82 -13.10 -2.66 12.01
C ASN A 82 -14.25 -1.84 12.58
N ARG A 83 -15.01 -1.16 11.71
CA ARG A 83 -16.22 -0.40 12.09
C ARG A 83 -17.16 -1.17 13.03
N LYS A 84 -17.39 -2.47 12.77
CA LYS A 84 -18.32 -3.23 13.60
C LYS A 84 -17.79 -3.43 15.03
N ALA A 85 -16.48 -3.57 15.20
CA ALA A 85 -15.85 -3.61 16.52
C ALA A 85 -15.99 -2.26 17.23
N GLU A 86 -15.82 -1.14 16.53
CA GLU A 86 -16.06 0.21 17.09
C GLU A 86 -17.50 0.39 17.58
N GLU A 87 -18.48 -0.01 16.76
CA GLU A 87 -19.91 0.08 17.09
C GLU A 87 -20.27 -0.69 18.36
N ILE A 88 -19.68 -1.87 18.56
CA ILE A 88 -20.01 -2.75 19.70
C ILE A 88 -19.22 -2.37 20.95
N SER A 89 -17.93 -2.04 20.81
CA SER A 89 -17.08 -1.75 21.97
C SER A 89 -17.15 -0.31 22.42
N GLY A 90 -17.49 0.62 21.53
CA GLY A 90 -17.44 2.07 21.76
C GLY A 90 -16.04 2.68 21.63
N PHE A 91 -15.03 1.90 21.25
CA PHE A 91 -13.66 2.38 21.04
C PHE A 91 -13.32 2.48 19.55
N THR A 92 -12.75 3.61 19.15
CA THR A 92 -12.30 3.81 17.77
C THR A 92 -11.01 3.05 17.47
N LYS A 93 -10.75 2.76 16.20
CA LYS A 93 -9.50 2.15 15.72
C LYS A 93 -8.27 2.93 16.16
N GLN A 94 -8.36 4.26 16.21
CA GLN A 94 -7.26 5.14 16.64
C GLN A 94 -6.97 4.99 18.14
N GLU A 95 -8.00 4.78 18.96
CA GLU A 95 -7.86 4.57 20.40
C GLU A 95 -7.40 3.16 20.77
N THR A 96 -7.58 2.18 19.89
CA THR A 96 -7.23 0.78 20.13
C THR A 96 -5.89 0.37 19.52
N THR A 97 -5.50 0.95 18.38
CA THR A 97 -4.26 0.58 17.66
C THR A 97 -3.02 0.71 18.55
N GLY A 98 -2.21 -0.34 18.58
CA GLY A 98 -0.97 -0.43 19.35
C GLY A 98 -1.16 -0.75 20.84
N ARG A 99 -2.40 -0.92 21.32
CA ARG A 99 -2.68 -1.23 22.73
C ARG A 99 -2.82 -2.74 22.98
N PRO A 100 -2.49 -3.24 24.19
CA PRO A 100 -2.65 -4.65 24.51
C PRO A 100 -4.13 -5.04 24.60
N LEU A 101 -4.58 -5.98 23.77
CA LEU A 101 -5.98 -6.41 23.72
C LEU A 101 -6.50 -6.87 25.09
N VAL A 102 -5.76 -7.80 25.72
CA VAL A 102 -6.24 -8.48 26.94
C VAL A 102 -6.26 -7.53 28.14
N GLN A 103 -5.22 -6.71 28.31
CA GLN A 103 -5.08 -5.86 29.49
C GLN A 103 -6.07 -4.69 29.48
N ASP A 104 -6.31 -4.12 28.31
CA ASP A 104 -7.05 -2.86 28.21
C ASP A 104 -8.54 -3.07 27.88
N PHE A 105 -8.90 -4.21 27.26
CA PHE A 105 -10.25 -4.41 26.73
C PHE A 105 -10.93 -5.70 27.20
N ILE A 106 -10.20 -6.70 27.69
CA ILE A 106 -10.80 -7.93 28.24
C ILE A 106 -10.82 -7.86 29.76
N HIS A 107 -12.00 -7.58 30.29
CA HIS A 107 -12.24 -7.61 31.73
C HIS A 107 -12.90 -8.95 32.05
N GLY A 108 -12.28 -9.75 32.92
CA GLY A 108 -12.89 -10.99 33.38
C GLY A 108 -14.24 -10.70 34.02
N ARG A 109 -15.26 -11.51 33.71
CA ARG A 109 -16.43 -11.61 34.60
C ARG A 109 -15.94 -12.21 35.91
N GLU A 110 -15.58 -11.37 36.88
CA GLU A 110 -15.66 -11.77 38.27
C GLU A 110 -17.13 -12.10 38.52
N HIS A 111 -17.43 -13.39 38.53
CA HIS A 111 -18.69 -13.91 39.04
C HIS A 111 -18.83 -13.44 40.49
N GLN A 112 -19.53 -12.32 40.71
CA GLN A 112 -20.17 -12.04 41.99
C GLN A 112 -21.27 -13.09 42.16
N GLN A 113 -20.93 -14.18 42.85
CA GLN A 113 -21.87 -14.98 43.63
C GLN A 113 -22.01 -14.35 45.01
#